data_AF-A0A0C2X5W7-F1
#
_entry.id   AF-A0A0C2X5W7-F1
#
_cell.length_a   1.000
_cell.length_b   1.000
_cell.length_c   1.000
_cell.angle_alpha   90.00
_cell.angle_beta   90.00
_cell.angle_gamma   90.00
#
_symmetry.space_group_name_H-M   'P 1'
#
loop_
_entity.id
_entity.type
_entity.pdbx_description
1 polymer ?
#
loop_
_entity_poly.entity_id
_entity_poly.type
_entity_poly.pdbx_seq_one_letter_code
_entity_poly.pdbx_strand_id
1 'polypeptide(L)'
;LKQNLKGAYTCPIVAYQHVEQPRQLTTSEKMSLEHYIAWRKSNGTELAYKLHAQVLQKATKTEVLSLYAVKRLAMKLSRLKALKFDICPNSCMAYTGGSATMTACNFEKKSVICNEPRYNKKGMPRAQMIYVSCLDMIRAMYANAETSTLLRSRDNMLKRALHLLNQSTDIIRTYSDFGDSAVQQHLYSNLQIFRDPHDIALALSTDGAQLTMKKQSNTWVAILIILNLPAEIRYKTSNTMVPFIVPGPQSPGNLESFI
;
A
#
# COMPACT_ATOMS: atom_id res chain seq x y z
N LEU A 1 20.48 -5.10 10.99
CA LEU A 1 19.09 -4.63 10.76
C LEU A 1 18.46 -5.20 9.48
N LYS A 2 19.00 -4.92 8.27
CA LYS A 2 18.47 -5.39 6.97
C LYS A 2 18.29 -6.93 6.85
N GLN A 3 19.21 -7.72 7.41
CA GLN A 3 19.08 -9.19 7.44
C GLN A 3 18.01 -9.66 8.43
N ASN A 4 17.85 -8.98 9.57
CA ASN A 4 16.86 -9.33 10.61
C ASN A 4 15.43 -8.93 10.21
N LEU A 5 15.26 -7.85 9.44
CA LEU A 5 13.96 -7.39 8.92
C LEU A 5 13.42 -8.26 7.78
N LYS A 6 14.28 -9.01 7.09
CA LYS A 6 13.83 -9.99 6.09
C LYS A 6 13.10 -11.17 6.73
N GLY A 7 13.41 -11.54 7.98
CA GLY A 7 12.94 -12.80 8.53
C GLY A 7 13.30 -13.97 7.60
N ALA A 8 12.29 -14.72 7.13
CA ALA A 8 12.44 -15.78 6.12
C ALA A 8 12.34 -15.30 4.65
N TYR A 9 12.17 -14.00 4.41
CA TYR A 9 12.01 -13.45 3.06
C TYR A 9 13.34 -13.41 2.31
N THR A 10 13.55 -14.40 1.44
CA THR A 10 14.53 -14.34 0.36
C THR A 10 13.90 -13.65 -0.84
N CYS A 11 14.49 -12.54 -1.30
CA CYS A 11 14.11 -11.93 -2.57
C CYS A 11 14.26 -13.02 -3.66
N PRO A 12 13.19 -13.40 -4.36
CA PRO A 12 13.28 -14.43 -5.39
C PRO A 12 14.31 -14.03 -6.44
N ILE A 13 15.23 -14.94 -6.78
CA ILE A 13 16.24 -14.73 -7.83
C ILE A 13 15.56 -14.55 -9.19
N VAL A 14 14.38 -15.13 -9.35
CA VAL A 14 13.56 -15.04 -10.55
C VAL A 14 12.21 -14.45 -10.15
N ALA A 15 11.73 -13.46 -10.92
CA ALA A 15 10.40 -12.91 -10.76
C ALA A 15 9.36 -14.05 -10.73
N TYR A 16 8.33 -13.94 -9.89
CA TYR A 16 7.33 -14.99 -9.70
C TYR A 16 6.71 -15.43 -11.03
N GLN A 17 7.12 -16.59 -11.55
CA GLN A 17 6.76 -17.06 -12.90
C GLN A 17 5.34 -17.65 -12.96
N HIS A 18 4.76 -17.99 -11.81
CA HIS A 18 3.40 -18.53 -11.73
C HIS A 18 2.37 -17.42 -11.58
N VAL A 19 2.03 -16.76 -12.69
CA VAL A 19 0.77 -16.03 -12.76
C VAL A 19 -0.33 -17.08 -12.89
N GLU A 20 -0.91 -17.52 -11.77
CA GLU A 20 -2.16 -18.28 -11.78
C GLU A 20 -3.14 -17.55 -12.70
N GLN A 21 -3.59 -18.23 -13.75
CA GLN A 21 -4.51 -17.62 -14.69
C GLN A 21 -5.79 -17.20 -13.95
N PRO A 22 -6.24 -15.96 -14.11
CA PRO A 22 -7.44 -15.49 -13.44
C PRO A 22 -8.61 -16.36 -13.90
N ARG A 23 -9.34 -16.92 -12.93
CA ARG A 23 -10.60 -17.63 -13.17
C ARG A 23 -11.52 -16.75 -14.02
N GLN A 24 -12.24 -17.36 -14.95
CA GLN A 24 -13.31 -16.66 -15.65
C GLN A 24 -14.45 -16.29 -14.68
N LEU A 25 -14.81 -15.00 -14.70
CA LEU A 25 -15.93 -14.48 -13.95
C LEU A 25 -17.25 -14.80 -14.66
N THR A 26 -18.28 -15.15 -13.89
CA THR A 26 -19.63 -15.31 -14.43
C THR A 26 -20.20 -13.96 -14.87
N THR A 27 -21.25 -13.96 -15.69
CA THR A 27 -21.94 -12.73 -16.11
C THR A 27 -22.47 -11.94 -14.91
N SER A 28 -23.03 -12.64 -13.91
CA SER A 28 -23.49 -12.03 -12.66
C SER A 28 -22.34 -11.38 -11.89
N GLU A 29 -21.19 -12.05 -11.78
CA GLU A 29 -20.01 -11.50 -11.09
C GLU A 29 -19.46 -10.26 -11.79
N LYS A 30 -19.33 -10.29 -13.13
CA LYS A 30 -18.85 -9.14 -13.92
C LYS A 30 -19.75 -7.93 -13.73
N MET A 31 -21.06 -8.11 -13.93
CA MET A 31 -22.04 -7.02 -13.77
C MET A 31 -22.07 -6.50 -12.33
N SER A 32 -21.97 -7.39 -11.34
CA SER A 32 -21.94 -6.99 -9.93
C SER A 32 -20.70 -6.15 -9.59
N LEU A 33 -19.53 -6.53 -10.13
CA LEU A 33 -18.27 -5.81 -9.95
C LEU A 33 -18.31 -4.44 -10.65
N GLU A 34 -18.83 -4.35 -11.87
CA GLU A 34 -19.00 -3.08 -12.59
C GLU A 34 -19.92 -2.12 -11.82
N HIS A 35 -21.07 -2.64 -11.36
CA HIS A 35 -21.99 -1.87 -10.51
C HIS A 35 -21.32 -1.43 -9.20
N TYR A 36 -20.55 -2.32 -8.55
CA TYR A 36 -19.80 -1.99 -7.34
C TYR A 36 -18.72 -0.92 -7.58
N ILE A 37 -18.00 -0.99 -8.70
CA ILE A 37 -17.02 0.03 -9.08
C ILE A 37 -17.69 1.38 -9.30
N ALA A 38 -18.82 1.41 -10.02
CA ALA A 38 -19.59 2.64 -10.25
C ALA A 38 -20.10 3.24 -8.93
N TRP A 39 -20.70 2.41 -8.08
CA TRP A 39 -21.17 2.79 -6.74
C TRP A 39 -20.05 3.35 -5.85
N ARG A 40 -18.85 2.74 -5.89
CA ARG A 40 -17.69 3.22 -5.14
C ARG A 40 -17.21 4.57 -5.67
N LYS A 41 -17.14 4.74 -6.99
CA LYS A 41 -16.71 5.99 -7.64
C LYS A 41 -17.66 7.15 -7.36
N SER A 42 -18.95 6.88 -7.15
CA SER A 42 -19.96 7.90 -6.84
C SER A 42 -20.18 8.14 -5.34
N ASN A 43 -19.38 7.51 -4.45
CA ASN A 43 -19.58 7.55 -3.00
C ASN A 43 -21.02 7.19 -2.58
N GLY A 44 -21.61 6.19 -3.25
CA GLY A 44 -23.00 5.81 -3.02
C GLY A 44 -23.29 5.24 -1.63
N THR A 45 -24.53 5.36 -1.18
CA THR A 45 -25.00 4.73 0.08
C THR A 45 -25.32 3.26 -0.14
N GLU A 46 -25.40 2.46 0.94
CA GLU A 46 -25.85 1.06 0.83
C GLU A 46 -27.27 0.94 0.26
N LEU A 47 -28.15 1.88 0.60
CA LEU A 47 -29.51 1.94 0.03
C LEU A 47 -29.45 2.17 -1.49
N ALA A 48 -28.64 3.12 -1.96
CA ALA A 48 -28.47 3.38 -3.39
C ALA A 48 -27.96 2.13 -4.13
N TYR A 49 -27.00 1.39 -3.55
CA TYR A 49 -26.54 0.12 -4.11
C TYR A 49 -27.70 -0.87 -4.27
N LYS A 50 -28.50 -1.06 -3.21
CA LYS A 50 -29.63 -2.01 -3.23
C LYS A 50 -30.66 -1.64 -4.30
N LEU A 51 -31.03 -0.36 -4.39
CA LEU A 51 -32.02 0.11 -5.36
C LEU A 51 -31.52 -0.02 -6.80
N HIS A 52 -30.28 0.40 -7.09
CA HIS A 52 -29.70 0.22 -8.43
C HIS A 52 -29.55 -1.25 -8.80
N ALA A 53 -29.15 -2.11 -7.85
CA ALA A 53 -29.09 -3.56 -8.07
C ALA A 53 -30.46 -4.14 -8.44
N GLN A 54 -31.56 -3.70 -7.82
CA GLN A 54 -32.91 -4.14 -8.18
C GLN A 54 -33.30 -3.74 -9.59
N VAL A 55 -33.02 -2.49 -9.98
CA VAL A 55 -33.30 -1.98 -11.34
C VAL A 55 -32.48 -2.74 -12.37
N LEU A 56 -31.18 -2.92 -12.13
CA LEU A 56 -30.28 -3.67 -13.01
C LEU A 56 -30.74 -5.12 -13.19
N GLN A 57 -31.06 -5.83 -12.10
CA GLN A 57 -31.58 -7.20 -12.15
C GLN A 57 -32.88 -7.29 -12.98
N LYS A 58 -33.79 -6.32 -12.83
CA LYS A 58 -35.05 -6.29 -13.58
C LYS A 58 -34.81 -6.11 -15.08
N ALA A 59 -33.85 -5.25 -15.45
CA ALA A 59 -33.52 -4.92 -16.83
C ALA A 59 -32.72 -6.01 -17.53
N THR A 60 -31.70 -6.58 -16.87
CA THR A 60 -30.77 -7.55 -17.49
C THR A 60 -31.15 -9.00 -17.25
N LYS A 61 -32.16 -9.26 -16.40
CA LYS A 61 -32.55 -10.61 -15.95
C LYS A 61 -31.38 -11.41 -15.35
N THR A 62 -30.32 -10.74 -14.92
CA THR A 62 -29.14 -11.34 -14.34
C THR A 62 -29.07 -10.95 -12.88
N GLU A 63 -28.72 -11.88 -11.99
CA GLU A 63 -28.55 -11.59 -10.57
C GLU A 63 -27.42 -10.58 -10.33
N VAL A 64 -27.66 -9.60 -9.45
CA VAL A 64 -26.63 -8.68 -8.93
C VAL A 64 -26.36 -9.09 -7.50
N LEU A 65 -25.11 -9.43 -7.22
CA LEU A 65 -24.66 -9.83 -5.88
C LEU A 65 -24.96 -8.73 -4.85
N SER A 66 -25.24 -9.13 -3.61
CA SER A 66 -25.35 -8.19 -2.50
C SER A 66 -24.05 -7.40 -2.30
N LEU A 67 -24.15 -6.22 -1.69
CA LEU A 67 -22.97 -5.39 -1.40
C LEU A 67 -21.91 -6.15 -0.59
N TYR A 68 -22.33 -7.02 0.33
CA TYR A 68 -21.43 -7.89 1.08
C TYR A 68 -20.73 -8.92 0.19
N ALA A 69 -21.49 -9.63 -0.65
CA ALA A 69 -20.96 -10.67 -1.53
C ALA A 69 -19.99 -10.10 -2.57
N VAL A 70 -20.30 -8.96 -3.19
CA VAL A 70 -19.41 -8.32 -4.16
C VAL A 70 -18.14 -7.76 -3.50
N LYS A 71 -18.22 -7.24 -2.27
CA LYS A 71 -17.02 -6.83 -1.50
C LYS A 71 -16.10 -8.02 -1.24
N ARG A 72 -16.67 -9.16 -0.83
CA ARG A 72 -15.90 -10.41 -0.65
C ARG A 72 -15.29 -10.91 -1.94
N LEU A 73 -16.03 -10.85 -3.05
CA LEU A 73 -15.53 -11.21 -4.36
C LEU A 73 -14.36 -10.31 -4.77
N ALA A 74 -14.50 -8.98 -4.64
CA ALA A 74 -13.44 -8.02 -4.95
C ALA A 74 -12.16 -8.27 -4.11
N MET A 75 -12.30 -8.54 -2.81
CA MET A 75 -11.16 -8.91 -1.95
C MET A 75 -10.50 -10.22 -2.41
N LYS A 76 -11.29 -11.24 -2.77
CA LYS A 76 -10.77 -12.52 -3.27
C LYS A 76 -10.00 -12.35 -4.58
N LEU A 77 -10.54 -11.56 -5.51
CA LEU A 77 -9.94 -11.34 -6.84
C LEU A 77 -8.69 -10.47 -6.78
N SER A 78 -8.69 -9.42 -5.96
CA SER A 78 -7.52 -8.55 -5.76
C SER A 78 -6.40 -9.23 -4.99
N ARG A 79 -6.69 -10.34 -4.28
CA ARG A 79 -5.77 -11.05 -3.37
C ARG A 79 -5.21 -10.17 -2.24
N LEU A 80 -5.75 -8.97 -2.05
CA LEU A 80 -5.40 -8.08 -0.96
C LEU A 80 -5.96 -8.63 0.34
N LYS A 81 -5.08 -8.93 1.29
CA LYS A 81 -5.44 -9.40 2.62
C LYS A 81 -5.00 -8.38 3.66
N ALA A 82 -5.93 -8.04 4.55
CA ALA A 82 -5.62 -7.31 5.76
C ALA A 82 -5.00 -8.27 6.78
N LEU A 83 -3.75 -8.02 7.14
CA LEU A 83 -3.04 -8.70 8.20
C LEU A 83 -3.17 -7.89 9.49
N LYS A 84 -3.10 -8.57 10.63
CA LYS A 84 -3.05 -7.94 11.94
C LYS A 84 -1.69 -8.20 12.56
N PHE A 85 -1.05 -7.14 13.03
CA PHE A 85 0.22 -7.21 13.75
C PHE A 85 0.03 -6.69 15.15
N ASP A 86 0.60 -7.40 16.12
CA ASP A 86 0.55 -6.98 17.51
C ASP A 86 1.44 -5.77 17.72
N ILE A 87 0.99 -4.82 18.53
CA ILE A 87 1.72 -3.61 18.87
C ILE A 87 1.67 -3.35 20.37
N CYS A 88 2.57 -2.51 20.86
CA CYS A 88 2.48 -1.99 22.22
C CYS A 88 1.16 -1.19 22.38
N PRO A 89 0.40 -1.34 23.49
CA PRO A 89 -0.80 -0.56 23.76
C PRO A 89 -0.60 0.96 23.77
N ASN A 90 0.63 1.40 24.05
CA ASN A 90 1.05 2.80 24.00
C ASN A 90 1.61 3.20 22.61
N SER A 91 1.43 2.38 21.59
CA SER A 91 1.94 2.56 20.22
C SER A 91 3.46 2.76 20.15
N CYS A 92 4.21 2.35 21.17
CA CYS A 92 5.66 2.56 21.23
C CYS A 92 6.42 1.78 20.15
N MET A 93 5.98 0.57 19.82
CA MET A 93 6.60 -0.30 18.82
C MET A 93 5.60 -1.36 18.34
N ALA A 94 5.85 -1.93 17.17
CA ALA A 94 5.22 -3.17 16.74
C ALA A 94 6.10 -4.40 17.07
N TYR A 95 5.45 -5.55 17.29
CA TYR A 95 6.10 -6.82 17.55
C TYR A 95 6.34 -7.56 16.22
N THR A 96 7.29 -7.08 15.43
CA THR A 96 7.64 -7.55 14.09
C THR A 96 9.15 -7.79 13.99
N GLY A 97 9.60 -8.51 12.96
CA GLY A 97 11.03 -8.77 12.73
C GLY A 97 11.74 -9.30 13.98
N GLY A 98 12.77 -8.59 14.45
CA GLY A 98 13.54 -8.96 15.64
C GLY A 98 12.79 -8.88 16.97
N SER A 99 11.65 -8.17 17.05
CA SER A 99 10.82 -8.07 18.27
C SER A 99 9.62 -9.02 18.25
N ALA A 100 9.48 -9.87 17.22
CA ALA A 100 8.30 -10.72 17.03
C ALA A 100 8.04 -11.71 18.19
N THR A 101 9.09 -12.15 18.89
CA THR A 101 9.01 -13.08 20.03
C THR A 101 8.88 -12.38 21.38
N MET A 102 8.95 -11.05 21.42
CA MET A 102 8.88 -10.30 22.67
C MET A 102 7.45 -10.33 23.25
N THR A 103 7.38 -10.42 24.58
CA THR A 103 6.13 -10.46 25.35
C THR A 103 5.83 -9.14 26.07
N ALA A 104 6.79 -8.21 26.10
CA ALA A 104 6.66 -6.87 26.67
C ALA A 104 7.41 -5.84 25.83
N CYS A 105 6.98 -4.59 25.93
CA CYS A 105 7.57 -3.47 25.20
C CYS A 105 8.93 -3.08 25.78
N ASN A 106 9.98 -3.06 24.95
CA ASN A 106 11.31 -2.62 25.36
C ASN A 106 11.66 -1.20 24.87
N PHE A 107 10.69 -0.49 24.28
CA PHE A 107 10.93 0.86 23.79
C PHE A 107 11.25 1.81 24.96
N GLU A 108 12.34 2.56 24.79
CA GLU A 108 12.82 3.54 25.75
C GLU A 108 12.55 4.96 25.23
N LYS A 109 11.93 5.79 26.07
CA LYS A 109 11.68 7.20 25.77
C LYS A 109 12.12 8.05 26.96
N LYS A 110 13.11 8.92 26.74
CA LYS A 110 13.68 9.80 27.79
C LYS A 110 14.14 9.01 29.04
N SER A 111 14.91 7.94 28.82
CA SER A 111 15.45 7.08 29.90
C SER A 111 14.40 6.31 30.70
N VAL A 112 13.17 6.19 30.20
CA VAL A 112 12.10 5.37 30.79
C VAL A 112 11.72 4.28 29.81
N ILE A 113 11.86 3.02 30.24
CA ILE A 113 11.43 1.84 29.48
C ILE A 113 9.93 1.66 29.66
N CYS A 114 9.20 1.46 28.57
CA CYS A 114 7.75 1.31 28.61
C CYS A 114 7.29 0.06 29.39
N ASN A 115 7.93 -1.10 29.16
CA ASN A 115 7.67 -2.39 29.81
C ASN A 115 6.20 -2.90 29.78
N GLU A 116 5.37 -2.31 28.91
CA GLU A 116 3.96 -2.66 28.84
C GLU A 116 3.81 -4.09 28.28
N PRO A 117 3.03 -4.98 28.94
CA PRO A 117 2.88 -6.35 28.46
C PRO A 117 2.11 -6.35 27.14
N ARG A 118 2.57 -7.18 26.19
CA ARG A 118 1.94 -7.40 24.88
C ARG A 118 0.57 -8.04 25.00
N TYR A 119 0.45 -9.02 25.91
CA TYR A 119 -0.73 -9.85 26.07
C TYR A 119 -1.50 -9.48 27.34
N ASN A 120 -2.82 -9.68 27.33
CA ASN A 120 -3.65 -9.58 28.52
C ASN A 120 -3.62 -10.91 29.31
N LYS A 121 -4.32 -10.95 30.45
CA LYS A 121 -4.44 -12.16 31.29
C LYS A 121 -5.03 -13.39 30.57
N LYS A 122 -5.70 -13.20 29.41
CA LYS A 122 -6.28 -14.25 28.57
C LYS A 122 -5.35 -14.68 27.42
N GLY A 123 -4.11 -14.19 27.38
CA GLY A 123 -3.16 -14.49 26.30
C GLY A 123 -3.46 -13.78 24.97
N MET A 124 -4.41 -12.83 24.93
CA MET A 124 -4.73 -12.10 23.71
C MET A 124 -3.89 -10.82 23.59
N PRO A 125 -3.46 -10.43 22.38
CA PRO A 125 -2.78 -9.15 22.15
C PRO A 125 -3.62 -7.98 22.66
N ARG A 126 -2.98 -7.04 23.34
CA ARG A 126 -3.66 -5.88 23.92
C ARG A 126 -3.92 -4.77 22.92
N ALA A 127 -3.14 -4.71 21.85
CA ALA A 127 -3.34 -3.80 20.73
C ALA A 127 -2.81 -4.44 19.45
N GLN A 128 -3.46 -4.12 18.33
CA GLN A 128 -3.07 -4.60 17.01
C GLN A 128 -3.21 -3.47 15.97
N MET A 129 -2.29 -3.41 15.03
CA MET A 129 -2.43 -2.61 13.81
C MET A 129 -2.93 -3.47 12.65
N ILE A 130 -3.58 -2.84 11.69
CA ILE A 130 -3.93 -3.47 10.40
C ILE A 130 -2.85 -3.09 9.38
N TYR A 131 -2.38 -4.09 8.65
CA TYR A 131 -1.45 -3.93 7.55
C TYR A 131 -2.00 -4.57 6.27
N VAL A 132 -1.85 -3.89 5.14
CA VAL A 132 -2.13 -4.39 3.80
C VAL A 132 -0.81 -4.37 3.03
N SER A 133 -0.44 -5.52 2.47
CA SER A 133 0.81 -5.74 1.75
C SER A 133 1.03 -4.75 0.62
N CYS A 134 2.06 -3.91 0.76
CA CYS A 134 2.51 -3.01 -0.31
C CYS A 134 2.85 -3.77 -1.58
N LEU A 135 3.50 -4.92 -1.42
CA LEU A 135 3.92 -5.76 -2.53
C LEU A 135 2.71 -6.30 -3.30
N ASP A 136 1.66 -6.72 -2.61
CA ASP A 136 0.46 -7.23 -3.28
C ASP A 136 -0.34 -6.11 -3.95
N MET A 137 -0.35 -4.90 -3.36
CA MET A 137 -0.88 -3.70 -4.03
C MET A 137 -0.12 -3.38 -5.31
N ILE A 138 1.22 -3.37 -5.28
CA ILE A 138 2.08 -3.15 -6.45
C ILE A 138 1.86 -4.24 -7.52
N ARG A 139 1.78 -5.51 -7.12
CA ARG A 139 1.47 -6.62 -8.05
C ARG A 139 0.11 -6.43 -8.73
N ALA A 140 -0.91 -6.02 -7.97
CA ALA A 140 -2.23 -5.74 -8.53
C ALA A 140 -2.19 -4.59 -9.55
N MET A 141 -1.36 -3.56 -9.31
CA MET A 141 -1.15 -2.47 -10.26
C MET A 141 -0.42 -2.94 -11.53
N TYR A 142 0.59 -3.81 -11.44
CA TYR A 142 1.24 -4.36 -12.63
C TYR A 142 0.36 -5.34 -13.41
N ALA A 143 -0.61 -5.99 -12.76
CA ALA A 143 -1.57 -6.87 -13.41
C ALA A 143 -2.59 -6.10 -14.28
N ASN A 144 -2.78 -4.80 -14.05
CA ASN A 144 -3.60 -3.95 -14.90
C ASN A 144 -2.73 -3.25 -15.95
N ALA A 145 -3.11 -3.35 -17.23
CA ALA A 145 -2.30 -2.87 -18.35
C ALA A 145 -2.06 -1.35 -18.33
N GLU A 146 -3.07 -0.57 -17.94
CA GLU A 146 -2.98 0.89 -17.86
C GLU A 146 -2.03 1.31 -16.74
N THR A 147 -2.24 0.82 -15.52
CA THR A 147 -1.37 1.15 -14.38
C THR A 147 0.04 0.58 -14.54
N SER A 148 0.19 -0.59 -15.16
CA SER A 148 1.50 -1.17 -15.50
C SER A 148 2.30 -0.25 -16.43
N THR A 149 1.62 0.36 -17.42
CA THR A 149 2.23 1.36 -18.31
C THR A 149 2.63 2.61 -17.55
N LEU A 150 1.72 3.15 -16.72
CA LEU A 150 1.98 4.34 -15.90
C LEU A 150 3.13 4.14 -14.90
N LEU A 151 3.29 2.94 -14.33
CA LEU A 151 4.38 2.63 -13.40
C LEU A 151 5.76 2.59 -14.05
N ARG A 152 5.84 2.55 -15.38
CA ARG A 152 7.11 2.65 -16.11
C ARG A 152 7.53 4.10 -16.40
N SER A 153 6.69 5.09 -16.08
CA SER A 153 6.98 6.50 -16.39
C SER A 153 8.31 6.97 -15.81
N ARG A 154 8.66 6.59 -14.56
CA ARG A 154 9.98 6.92 -13.99
C ARG A 154 11.14 6.37 -14.82
N ASP A 155 11.08 5.11 -15.23
CA ASP A 155 12.15 4.50 -16.06
C ASP A 155 12.26 5.17 -17.44
N ASN A 156 11.11 5.49 -18.06
CA ASN A 156 11.08 6.22 -19.32
C ASN A 156 11.71 7.61 -19.21
N MET A 157 11.44 8.34 -18.12
CA MET A 157 12.05 9.64 -17.83
C MET A 157 13.57 9.53 -17.65
N LEU A 158 14.02 8.54 -16.89
CA LEU A 158 15.45 8.30 -16.69
C LEU A 158 16.16 7.98 -18.01
N LYS A 159 15.62 7.08 -18.82
CA LYS A 159 16.20 6.72 -20.13
C LYS A 159 16.29 7.92 -21.06
N ARG A 160 15.25 8.76 -21.09
CA ARG A 160 15.26 10.02 -21.86
C ARG A 160 16.35 10.96 -21.35
N ALA A 161 16.47 11.14 -20.05
CA ALA A 161 17.50 12.00 -19.45
C ALA A 161 18.92 11.50 -19.79
N LEU A 162 19.19 10.20 -19.64
CA LEU A 162 20.49 9.60 -19.98
C LEU A 162 20.81 9.69 -21.47
N HIS A 163 19.81 9.50 -22.35
CA HIS A 163 20.00 9.63 -23.78
C HIS A 163 20.46 11.04 -24.16
N LEU A 164 19.78 12.06 -23.61
CA LEU A 164 20.14 13.46 -23.85
C LEU A 164 21.56 13.74 -23.35
N LEU A 165 21.89 13.35 -22.12
CA LEU A 165 23.22 13.57 -21.54
C LEU A 165 24.37 12.92 -22.33
N ASN A 166 24.11 11.83 -23.06
CA ASN A 166 25.11 11.19 -23.90
C ASN A 166 25.30 11.90 -25.27
N GLN A 167 24.39 12.76 -25.68
CA GLN A 167 24.43 13.41 -27.01
C GLN A 167 25.19 14.74 -27.03
N SER A 168 25.31 15.44 -25.91
CA SER A 168 26.05 16.72 -25.85
C SER A 168 26.51 17.06 -24.44
N THR A 169 27.69 17.66 -24.34
CA THR A 169 28.27 18.18 -23.10
C THR A 169 27.71 19.55 -22.69
N ASP A 170 27.07 20.28 -23.62
CA ASP A 170 26.58 21.66 -23.43
C ASP A 170 25.09 21.73 -23.06
N ILE A 171 24.52 20.64 -22.55
CA ILE A 171 23.10 20.58 -22.22
C ILE A 171 22.83 21.26 -20.88
N ILE A 172 22.00 22.31 -20.92
CA ILE A 172 21.41 22.89 -19.70
C ILE A 172 20.48 21.84 -19.09
N ARG A 173 20.87 21.31 -17.93
CA ARG A 173 20.07 20.30 -17.23
C ARG A 173 18.81 20.93 -16.65
N THR A 174 17.66 20.55 -17.17
CA THR A 174 16.36 20.83 -16.58
C THR A 174 15.83 19.55 -15.95
N TYR A 175 15.43 19.65 -14.69
CA TYR A 175 14.80 18.54 -13.95
C TYR A 175 13.34 18.87 -13.78
N SER A 176 12.47 17.95 -14.19
CA SER A 176 11.02 18.12 -14.05
C SER A 176 10.47 17.35 -12.85
N ASP A 177 11.13 16.26 -12.46
CA ASP A 177 10.58 15.33 -11.48
C ASP A 177 11.66 14.41 -10.88
N PHE A 178 11.25 13.47 -10.01
CA PHE A 178 12.11 12.42 -9.48
C PHE A 178 12.78 11.60 -10.59
N GLY A 179 12.03 11.19 -11.63
CA GLY A 179 12.52 10.26 -12.65
C GLY A 179 13.66 10.77 -13.53
N ASP A 180 13.78 12.09 -13.73
CA ASP A 180 14.87 12.72 -14.50
C ASP A 180 15.92 13.44 -13.62
N SER A 181 15.69 13.47 -12.30
CA SER A 181 16.54 14.17 -11.34
C SER A 181 17.99 13.69 -11.30
N ALA A 182 18.89 14.56 -10.83
CA ALA A 182 20.26 14.20 -10.50
C ALA A 182 20.35 13.07 -9.47
N VAL A 183 19.40 13.02 -8.54
CA VAL A 183 19.30 11.93 -7.55
C VAL A 183 19.06 10.61 -8.26
N GLN A 184 18.04 10.52 -9.12
CA GLN A 184 17.73 9.28 -9.83
C GLN A 184 18.90 8.81 -10.72
N GLN A 185 19.61 9.74 -11.36
CA GLN A 185 20.83 9.42 -12.11
C GLN A 185 21.94 8.86 -11.23
N HIS A 186 22.19 9.47 -10.06
CA HIS A 186 23.17 8.96 -9.10
C HIS A 186 22.80 7.57 -8.58
N LEU A 187 21.53 7.36 -8.26
CA LEU A 187 21.00 6.06 -7.83
C LEU A 187 21.22 4.99 -8.91
N TYR A 188 20.97 5.32 -10.17
CA TYR A 188 21.18 4.40 -11.29
C TYR A 188 22.65 4.13 -11.59
N SER A 189 23.46 5.18 -11.76
CA SER A 189 24.83 5.08 -12.26
C SER A 189 25.84 4.70 -11.18
N ASN A 190 25.72 5.27 -9.98
CA ASN A 190 26.70 5.08 -8.91
C ASN A 190 26.31 3.94 -7.98
N LEU A 191 25.03 3.86 -7.60
CA LEU A 191 24.55 2.86 -6.63
C LEU A 191 23.97 1.60 -7.27
N GLN A 192 23.85 1.56 -8.60
CA GLN A 192 23.37 0.39 -9.34
C GLN A 192 21.96 -0.06 -8.92
N ILE A 193 21.12 0.87 -8.47
CA ILE A 193 19.70 0.63 -8.15
C ILE A 193 18.79 1.16 -9.25
N PHE A 194 17.52 0.75 -9.29
CA PHE A 194 16.56 1.11 -10.35
C PHE A 194 17.01 0.67 -11.76
N ARG A 195 17.62 -0.52 -11.85
CA ARG A 195 18.08 -1.10 -13.11
C ARG A 195 16.97 -1.80 -13.89
N ASP A 196 15.94 -2.27 -13.19
CA ASP A 196 14.79 -2.89 -13.81
C ASP A 196 13.69 -1.84 -14.03
N PRO A 197 13.04 -1.80 -15.22
CA PRO A 197 11.91 -0.91 -15.46
C PRO A 197 10.72 -1.12 -14.52
N HIS A 198 10.66 -2.24 -13.81
CA HIS A 198 9.66 -2.57 -12.80
C HIS A 198 10.10 -2.25 -11.37
N ASP A 199 11.33 -1.78 -11.15
CA ASP A 199 11.73 -1.33 -9.81
C ASP A 199 10.80 -0.19 -9.37
N ILE A 200 10.42 -0.13 -8.09
CA ILE A 200 9.49 0.86 -7.55
C ILE A 200 10.20 1.79 -6.57
N ALA A 201 9.99 3.10 -6.73
CA ALA A 201 10.38 4.13 -5.78
C ALA A 201 9.14 4.61 -5.01
N LEU A 202 9.25 4.62 -3.67
CA LEU A 202 8.19 5.03 -2.77
C LEU A 202 8.66 6.22 -1.92
N ALA A 203 7.83 7.25 -1.81
CA ALA A 203 7.97 8.25 -0.76
C ALA A 203 7.00 7.91 0.38
N LEU A 204 7.54 7.79 1.59
CA LEU A 204 6.76 7.57 2.80
C LEU A 204 6.39 8.91 3.42
N SER A 205 5.11 9.10 3.68
CA SER A 205 4.57 10.16 4.54
C SER A 205 3.83 9.53 5.70
N THR A 206 4.01 10.04 6.91
CA THR A 206 3.29 9.55 8.10
C THR A 206 2.80 10.73 8.91
N ASP A 207 1.53 10.72 9.28
CA ASP A 207 0.94 11.80 10.08
C ASP A 207 -0.16 11.29 11.01
N GLY A 208 -0.42 12.07 12.06
CA GLY A 208 -1.55 11.88 12.97
C GLY A 208 -2.83 12.47 12.37
N ALA A 209 -3.86 11.64 12.24
CA ALA A 209 -5.19 12.04 11.83
C ALA A 209 -6.18 11.92 12.99
N GLN A 210 -7.03 12.93 13.17
CA GLN A 210 -8.14 12.89 14.11
C GLN A 210 -9.41 12.46 13.37
N LEU A 211 -9.90 11.25 13.66
CA LEU A 211 -11.05 10.67 12.94
C LEU A 211 -12.41 11.22 13.40
N THR A 212 -12.48 11.75 14.62
CA THR A 212 -13.71 12.32 15.19
C THR A 212 -13.39 13.52 16.05
N MET A 213 -14.38 14.39 16.32
CA MET A 213 -14.23 15.53 17.25
C MET A 213 -13.75 15.14 18.66
N LYS A 214 -13.82 13.85 19.03
CA LYS A 214 -13.20 13.33 20.25
C LYS A 214 -11.70 13.11 20.03
N LYS A 215 -10.85 13.83 20.80
CA LYS A 215 -9.38 13.72 20.78
C LYS A 215 -8.83 12.30 21.02
N GLN A 216 -9.62 11.39 21.58
CA GLN A 216 -9.22 10.00 21.79
C GLN A 216 -9.28 9.15 20.50
N SER A 217 -9.97 9.63 19.46
CA SER A 217 -10.04 8.98 18.15
C SER A 217 -8.94 9.50 17.21
N ASN A 218 -7.71 9.59 17.72
CA ASN A 218 -6.53 9.88 16.92
C ASN A 218 -5.98 8.57 16.35
N THR A 219 -5.38 8.64 15.17
CA THR A 219 -4.71 7.51 14.53
C THR A 219 -3.48 8.00 13.80
N TRP A 220 -2.46 7.16 13.67
CA TRP A 220 -1.33 7.45 12.81
C TRP A 220 -1.49 6.72 11.48
N VAL A 221 -1.42 7.43 10.37
CA VAL A 221 -1.59 6.86 9.03
C VAL A 221 -0.26 6.87 8.32
N ALA A 222 0.16 5.73 7.76
CA ALA A 222 1.23 5.69 6.79
C ALA A 222 0.64 5.83 5.38
N ILE A 223 1.20 6.74 4.59
CA ILE A 223 0.84 6.99 3.21
C ILE A 223 2.09 6.78 2.36
N LEU A 224 2.00 5.89 1.38
CA LEU A 224 3.05 5.68 0.39
C LEU A 224 2.63 6.34 -0.92
N ILE A 225 3.47 7.25 -1.41
CA ILE A 225 3.35 7.87 -2.71
C ILE A 225 4.24 7.10 -3.68
N ILE A 226 3.67 6.68 -4.81
CA ILE A 226 4.38 5.90 -5.82
C ILE A 226 5.04 6.88 -6.80
N LEU A 227 6.34 7.10 -6.62
CA LEU A 227 7.13 8.03 -7.45
C LEU A 227 7.30 7.56 -8.89
N ASN A 228 6.90 6.31 -9.17
CA ASN A 228 6.87 5.74 -10.52
C ASN A 228 5.76 6.31 -11.40
N LEU A 229 4.63 6.68 -10.82
CA LEU A 229 3.48 7.24 -11.55
C LEU A 229 3.76 8.68 -11.99
N PRO A 230 3.20 9.18 -13.10
CA PRO A 230 3.33 10.59 -13.49
C PRO A 230 2.97 11.58 -12.37
N ALA A 231 3.68 12.72 -12.33
CA ALA A 231 3.54 13.73 -11.28
C ALA A 231 2.10 14.28 -11.16
N GLU A 232 1.39 14.33 -12.28
CA GLU A 232 0.02 14.84 -12.43
C GLU A 232 -1.02 13.96 -11.72
N ILE A 233 -0.67 12.70 -11.43
CA ILE A 233 -1.61 11.72 -10.89
C ILE A 233 -1.16 11.08 -9.58
N ARG A 234 0.15 11.06 -9.24
CA ARG A 234 0.66 10.27 -8.10
C ARG A 234 0.16 10.72 -6.72
N TYR A 235 -0.24 11.98 -6.58
CA TYR A 235 -0.76 12.53 -5.32
C TYR A 235 -2.27 12.42 -5.18
N LYS A 236 -2.98 11.91 -6.20
CA LYS A 236 -4.42 11.66 -6.11
C LYS A 236 -4.67 10.54 -5.11
N THR A 237 -5.75 10.65 -4.34
CA THR A 237 -6.15 9.64 -3.34
C THR A 237 -6.35 8.24 -3.92
N SER A 238 -6.67 8.14 -5.22
CA SER A 238 -6.78 6.86 -5.93
C SER A 238 -5.43 6.19 -6.24
N ASN A 239 -4.32 6.93 -6.12
CA ASN A 239 -2.97 6.54 -6.53
C ASN A 239 -1.95 6.56 -5.38
N THR A 240 -2.41 6.82 -4.15
CA THR A 240 -1.61 6.65 -2.94
C THR A 240 -2.00 5.34 -2.25
N MET A 241 -1.05 4.71 -1.56
CA MET A 241 -1.30 3.50 -0.77
C MET A 241 -1.31 3.83 0.72
N VAL A 242 -2.23 3.23 1.46
CA VAL A 242 -2.26 3.28 2.93
C VAL A 242 -1.95 1.87 3.43
N PRO A 243 -0.67 1.51 3.59
CA PRO A 243 -0.30 0.14 3.94
C PRO A 243 -0.65 -0.21 5.38
N PHE A 244 -0.60 0.74 6.31
CA PHE A 244 -1.00 0.49 7.69
C PHE A 244 -1.51 1.73 8.37
N ILE A 245 -2.30 1.48 9.41
CA ILE A 245 -2.83 2.50 10.31
C ILE A 245 -2.51 2.03 11.73
N VAL A 246 -1.76 2.85 12.46
CA VAL A 246 -1.47 2.63 13.87
C VAL A 246 -2.59 3.26 14.69
N PRO A 247 -3.32 2.49 15.51
CA PRO A 247 -4.33 3.06 16.38
C PRO A 247 -3.68 4.03 17.37
N GLY A 248 -4.32 5.18 17.57
CA GLY A 248 -3.89 6.13 18.60
C GLY A 248 -4.39 5.75 20.00
N PRO A 249 -4.32 6.68 20.96
CA PRO A 249 -4.14 8.12 20.77
C PRO A 249 -2.68 8.58 20.65
N GLN A 250 -1.71 7.70 20.91
CA GLN A 250 -0.28 8.05 20.92
C GLN A 250 0.34 7.90 19.53
N SER A 251 1.33 8.74 19.23
CA SER A 251 2.16 8.58 18.02
C SER A 251 3.06 7.34 18.15
N PRO A 252 3.45 6.71 17.03
CA PRO A 252 4.43 5.64 17.02
C PRO A 252 5.73 6.08 17.72
N GLY A 253 6.28 5.22 18.58
CA GLY A 253 7.58 5.45 19.20
C GLY A 253 8.73 5.16 18.22
N ASN A 254 8.98 3.87 17.99
CA ASN A 254 9.91 3.38 16.98
C ASN A 254 9.16 3.12 15.68
N LEU A 255 9.12 4.11 14.79
CA LEU A 255 8.44 4.00 13.49
C LEU A 255 8.99 2.85 12.63
N GLU A 256 10.28 2.54 12.69
CA GLU A 256 10.89 1.45 11.90
C GLU A 256 10.31 0.08 12.26
N SER A 257 9.83 -0.11 13.49
CA SER A 257 9.18 -1.38 13.85
C SER A 257 7.84 -1.58 13.15
N PHE A 258 7.20 -0.51 12.67
CA PHE A 258 5.90 -0.56 11.99
C PHE A 258 6.03 -0.72 10.46
N ILE A 259 7.23 -0.53 9.90
CA ILE A 259 7.54 -0.57 8.46
C ILE A 259 8.17 -1.91 8.08
#